data_AF-A0A6C0M0G7-F1
#
_entry.id   AF-A0A6C0M0G7-F1
#
_cell.length_a   1.000
_cell.length_b   1.000
_cell.length_c   1.000
_cell.angle_alpha   90.00
_cell.angle_beta   90.00
_cell.angle_gamma   90.00
#
_symmetry.space_group_name_H-M   'P 1'
#
loop_
_entity.id
_entity.type
_entity.pdbx_description
1 polymer ?
#
loop_
_entity_poly.entity_id
_entity_poly.type
_entity_poly.pdbx_seq_one_letter_code
_entity_poly.pdbx_strand_id
1 'polypeptide(L)'
;MELVVFDLDGVLLDFCEIHYQTLNDAIRAMAGPEYEISRDEHNTVYNGRNTRSKLKLLAERMGLPRGLEESIFWEKQRLTLEALARVEPSSKLIEYFTALKASGVKIACASNSVRATVDTALRALGIDKYFDFTLSNEDVVHPKPNPEIYLRCHLIAGVRPDQTLIYEDSPIGLEAATASGSWVRVVKTPQVFL
;
A
#
# COMPACT_ATOMS: atom_id res chain seq x y z
N MET A 1 -5.19 -22.15 -9.85
CA MET A 1 -4.73 -20.79 -9.51
C MET A 1 -3.37 -20.61 -10.12
N GLU A 2 -3.15 -19.55 -10.90
CA GLU A 2 -1.88 -19.33 -11.64
C GLU A 2 -1.16 -18.05 -11.20
N LEU A 3 -1.91 -17.08 -10.67
CA LEU A 3 -1.39 -15.83 -10.13
C LEU A 3 -1.94 -15.58 -8.73
N VAL A 4 -1.07 -15.15 -7.82
CA VAL A 4 -1.47 -14.59 -6.53
C VAL A 4 -0.94 -13.16 -6.44
N VAL A 5 -1.85 -12.21 -6.19
CA VAL A 5 -1.52 -10.80 -6.04
C VAL A 5 -1.74 -10.39 -4.60
N PHE A 6 -0.77 -9.71 -4.02
CA PHE A 6 -0.86 -9.14 -2.68
C PHE A 6 -0.93 -7.63 -2.79
N ASP A 7 -1.91 -7.00 -2.13
CA ASP A 7 -1.70 -5.62 -1.71
C ASP A 7 -0.54 -5.54 -0.69
N LEU A 8 -0.03 -4.34 -0.45
CA LEU A 8 1.08 -4.11 0.46
C LEU A 8 0.59 -3.64 1.84
N ASP A 9 -0.21 -2.58 1.83
CA ASP A 9 -0.61 -1.83 3.01
C ASP A 9 -1.75 -2.58 3.72
N GLY A 10 -1.56 -2.99 4.97
CA GLY A 10 -2.59 -3.76 5.71
C GLY A 10 -2.65 -5.25 5.34
N VAL A 11 -1.93 -5.68 4.30
CA VAL A 11 -1.79 -7.09 3.90
C VAL A 11 -0.42 -7.67 4.27
N LEU A 12 0.67 -7.10 3.75
CA LEU A 12 2.03 -7.59 4.00
C LEU A 12 2.66 -6.88 5.21
N LEU A 13 2.25 -5.65 5.47
CA LEU A 13 2.79 -4.84 6.56
C LEU A 13 1.70 -3.94 7.14
N ASP A 14 1.70 -3.77 8.46
CA ASP A 14 0.81 -2.80 9.11
C ASP A 14 1.34 -1.39 8.91
N PHE A 15 0.88 -0.78 7.82
CA PHE A 15 1.30 0.56 7.42
C PHE A 15 0.50 1.67 8.10
N CYS A 16 -0.58 1.34 8.81
CA CYS A 16 -1.45 2.34 9.44
C CYS A 16 -0.66 3.23 10.41
N GLU A 17 0.16 2.62 11.25
CA GLU A 17 0.95 3.36 12.22
C GLU A 17 2.06 4.18 11.56
N ILE A 18 2.79 3.59 10.60
CA ILE A 18 3.88 4.27 9.88
C ILE A 18 3.34 5.48 9.13
N HIS A 19 2.26 5.34 8.35
CA HIS A 19 1.71 6.47 7.59
C HIS A 19 1.11 7.55 8.47
N TYR A 20 0.53 7.19 9.63
CA TYR A 20 0.05 8.18 10.58
C TYR A 20 1.20 8.99 11.17
N GLN A 21 2.22 8.31 11.71
CA GLN A 21 3.36 8.96 12.35
C GLN A 21 4.12 9.84 11.36
N THR A 22 4.50 9.29 10.20
CA THR A 22 5.32 9.99 9.21
C THR A 22 4.59 11.17 8.57
N LEU A 23 3.27 11.11 8.44
CA LEU A 23 2.47 12.26 7.99
C LEU A 23 2.50 13.40 9.02
N ASN A 24 2.25 13.10 10.30
CA ASN A 24 2.28 14.12 11.35
C ASN A 24 3.68 14.68 11.58
N ASP A 25 4.72 13.85 11.48
CA ASP A 25 6.12 14.30 11.53
C ASP A 25 6.45 15.27 10.39
N ALA A 26 6.02 14.95 9.16
CA ALA A 26 6.21 15.84 8.01
C ALA A 26 5.41 17.14 8.16
N ILE A 27 4.17 17.07 8.65
CA ILE A 27 3.35 18.26 8.91
C ILE A 27 4.02 19.14 9.96
N ARG A 28 4.49 18.57 11.08
CA ARG A 28 5.23 19.31 12.11
C ARG A 28 6.44 20.02 11.54
N ALA A 29 7.24 19.32 10.74
CA ALA A 29 8.49 19.84 10.21
C ALA A 29 8.27 21.00 9.23
N MET A 30 7.19 20.94 8.45
CA MET A 30 6.98 21.86 7.33
C MET A 30 5.94 22.96 7.58
N ALA A 31 4.95 22.70 8.42
CA ALA A 31 3.80 23.59 8.64
C ALA A 31 3.57 23.95 10.12
N GLY A 32 4.02 23.11 11.05
CA GLY A 32 3.86 23.31 12.49
C GLY A 32 2.91 22.32 13.16
N PRO A 33 3.02 22.14 14.49
CA PRO A 33 2.25 21.14 15.25
C PRO A 33 0.73 21.42 15.28
N GLU A 34 0.30 22.66 15.04
CA GLU A 34 -1.11 23.04 15.00
C GLU A 34 -1.88 22.43 13.83
N TYR A 35 -1.18 21.88 12.83
CA TYR A 35 -1.76 21.21 11.67
C TYR A 35 -1.73 19.67 11.78
N GLU A 36 -1.21 19.12 12.88
CA GLU A 36 -1.21 17.67 13.11
C GLU A 36 -2.64 17.13 13.15
N ILE A 37 -2.82 15.94 12.59
CA ILE A 37 -4.09 15.22 12.61
C ILE A 37 -4.08 14.29 13.80
N SER A 38 -5.11 14.40 14.66
CA SER A 38 -5.26 13.47 15.79
C SER A 38 -5.52 12.03 15.32
N ARG A 39 -5.28 11.05 16.19
CA ARG A 39 -5.57 9.64 15.88
C ARG A 39 -7.03 9.41 15.52
N ASP A 40 -7.94 10.08 16.23
CA ASP A 40 -9.37 9.94 16.02
C ASP A 40 -9.77 10.48 14.64
N GLU A 41 -9.30 11.67 14.28
CA GLU A 41 -9.52 12.23 12.95
C GLU A 41 -8.88 11.36 11.87
N HIS A 42 -7.69 10.83 12.12
CA HIS A 42 -7.05 9.91 11.17
C HIS A 42 -7.97 8.74 10.87
N ASN A 43 -8.53 8.09 11.88
CA ASN A 43 -9.38 6.92 11.72
C ASN A 43 -10.74 7.22 11.11
N THR A 44 -11.35 8.38 11.43
CA THR A 44 -12.74 8.70 11.05
C THR A 44 -12.85 9.53 9.76
N VAL A 45 -11.85 10.36 9.46
CA VAL A 45 -11.90 11.34 8.36
C VAL A 45 -10.89 11.02 7.26
N TYR A 46 -9.65 10.71 7.66
CA TYR A 46 -8.52 10.64 6.74
C TYR A 46 -8.17 9.21 6.30
N ASN A 47 -8.63 8.19 7.02
CA ASN A 47 -8.27 6.80 6.75
C ASN A 47 -8.72 6.39 5.33
N GLY A 48 -7.94 5.54 4.67
CA GLY A 48 -8.17 5.10 3.29
C GLY A 48 -7.90 6.16 2.21
N ARG A 49 -7.58 7.41 2.57
CA ARG A 49 -7.19 8.45 1.60
C ARG A 49 -5.68 8.45 1.35
N ASN A 50 -5.27 8.67 0.10
CA ASN A 50 -3.87 8.93 -0.23
C ASN A 50 -3.38 10.25 0.38
N THR A 51 -2.06 10.43 0.52
CA THR A 51 -1.46 11.60 1.16
C THR A 51 -1.90 12.92 0.53
N ARG A 52 -1.96 13.03 -0.80
CA ARG A 52 -2.39 14.28 -1.46
C ARG A 52 -3.83 14.63 -1.14
N SER A 53 -4.72 13.65 -1.15
CA SER A 53 -6.12 13.83 -0.73
C SER A 53 -6.24 14.23 0.74
N LYS A 54 -5.39 13.69 1.62
CA LYS A 54 -5.33 14.09 3.04
C LYS A 54 -4.88 15.54 3.19
N LEU A 55 -3.81 15.95 2.51
CA LEU A 55 -3.28 17.31 2.57
C LEU A 55 -4.23 18.34 1.98
N LYS A 56 -4.93 18.00 0.89
CA LYS A 56 -6.00 18.85 0.35
C LYS A 56 -7.12 19.07 1.36
N LEU A 57 -7.58 18.00 2.01
CA LEU A 57 -8.62 18.08 3.03
C LEU A 57 -8.15 18.86 4.27
N LEU A 58 -6.87 18.70 4.65
CA LEU A 58 -6.25 19.44 5.74
C LEU A 58 -6.20 20.94 5.42
N ALA A 59 -5.86 21.31 4.18
CA ALA A 59 -5.90 22.69 3.71
C ALA A 59 -7.32 23.28 3.75
N GLU A 60 -8.32 22.51 3.34
CA GLU A 60 -9.73 22.93 3.36
C GLU A 60 -10.27 23.09 4.79
N ARG A 61 -9.87 22.26 5.74
CA ARG A 61 -10.42 22.24 7.11
C ARG A 61 -9.67 23.10 8.12
N MET A 62 -8.34 23.08 8.05
CA MET A 62 -7.46 23.71 9.05
C MET A 62 -6.70 24.91 8.49
N GLY A 63 -6.87 25.23 7.21
CA GLY A 63 -6.19 26.36 6.59
C GLY A 63 -4.69 26.15 6.44
N LEU A 64 -4.25 24.92 6.12
CA LEU A 64 -2.86 24.62 5.78
C LEU A 64 -2.36 25.63 4.72
N PRO A 65 -1.20 26.28 4.93
CA PRO A 65 -0.69 27.27 3.98
C PRO A 65 -0.49 26.67 2.60
N ARG A 66 -1.00 27.38 1.58
CA ARG A 66 -0.86 26.99 0.18
C ARG A 66 0.61 26.86 -0.23
N GLY A 67 0.93 25.82 -0.99
CA GLY A 67 2.26 25.56 -1.51
C GLY A 67 3.11 24.66 -0.62
N LEU A 68 2.65 24.30 0.58
CA LEU A 68 3.33 23.35 1.46
C LEU A 68 2.99 21.88 1.15
N GLU A 69 1.92 21.62 0.40
CA GLU A 69 1.39 20.27 0.19
C GLU A 69 2.41 19.33 -0.47
N GLU A 70 3.12 19.79 -1.50
CA GLU A 70 4.15 18.98 -2.15
C GLU A 70 5.37 18.79 -1.26
N SER A 71 5.79 19.82 -0.51
CA SER A 71 6.90 19.71 0.43
C SER A 71 6.61 18.71 1.56
N ILE A 72 5.41 18.77 2.13
CA ILE A 72 4.94 17.80 3.14
C ILE A 72 4.84 16.41 2.52
N PHE A 73 4.34 16.29 1.29
CA PHE A 73 4.27 15.01 0.59
C PHE A 73 5.66 14.38 0.49
N TRP A 74 6.65 15.10 -0.04
CA TRP A 74 8.00 14.56 -0.22
C TRP A 74 8.70 14.26 1.10
N GLU A 75 8.52 15.10 2.12
CA GLU A 75 9.08 14.85 3.45
C GLU A 75 8.45 13.61 4.09
N LYS A 76 7.13 13.45 3.98
CA LYS A 76 6.42 12.23 4.42
C LYS A 76 6.95 10.99 3.70
N GLN A 77 7.21 11.07 2.40
CA GLN A 77 7.80 9.95 1.65
C GLN A 77 9.21 9.61 2.15
N ARG A 78 10.06 10.61 2.40
CA ARG A 78 11.41 10.42 2.98
C ARG A 78 11.34 9.72 4.34
N LEU A 79 10.51 10.24 5.26
CA LEU A 79 10.31 9.67 6.59
C LEU A 79 9.73 8.25 6.55
N THR A 80 8.84 7.97 5.60
CA THR A 80 8.31 6.62 5.37
C THR A 80 9.41 5.64 4.99
N LEU A 81 10.33 6.02 4.10
CA LEU A 81 11.46 5.17 3.73
C LEU A 81 12.41 4.92 4.91
N GLU A 82 12.66 5.94 5.74
CA GLU A 82 13.47 5.79 6.95
C GLU A 82 12.82 4.88 7.99
N ALA A 83 11.51 4.97 8.16
CA ALA A 83 10.76 4.06 9.03
C ALA A 83 10.83 2.61 8.51
N LEU A 84 10.67 2.41 7.20
CA LEU A 84 10.76 1.10 6.56
C LEU A 84 12.17 0.49 6.67
N ALA A 85 13.22 1.30 6.64
CA ALA A 85 14.59 0.82 6.83
C ALA A 85 14.84 0.22 8.23
N ARG A 86 13.95 0.45 9.18
CA ARG A 86 14.00 -0.11 10.54
C ARG A 86 13.09 -1.33 10.72
N VAL A 87 12.36 -1.74 9.67
CA VAL A 87 11.52 -2.94 9.71
C VAL A 87 12.42 -4.16 9.59
N GLU A 88 12.24 -5.08 10.53
CA GLU A 88 12.94 -6.36 10.52
C GLU A 88 12.28 -7.34 9.54
N PRO A 89 13.07 -8.22 8.88
CA PRO A 89 12.53 -9.27 8.02
C PRO A 89 11.52 -10.16 8.74
N SER A 90 10.43 -10.51 8.06
CA SER A 90 9.39 -11.38 8.63
C SER A 90 9.66 -12.84 8.25
N SER A 91 10.15 -13.63 9.21
CA SER A 91 10.37 -15.07 9.04
C SER A 91 9.10 -15.81 8.60
N LYS A 92 7.94 -15.38 9.13
CA LYS A 92 6.62 -15.92 8.76
C LYS A 92 6.28 -15.67 7.30
N LEU A 93 6.50 -14.44 6.80
CA LEU A 93 6.28 -14.15 5.38
C LEU A 93 7.27 -14.92 4.51
N ILE A 94 8.55 -14.97 4.90
CA ILE A 94 9.58 -15.72 4.18
C ILE A 94 9.18 -17.20 4.05
N GLU A 95 8.72 -17.84 5.12
CA GLU A 95 8.23 -19.22 5.10
C GLU A 95 7.03 -19.37 4.16
N TYR A 96 6.03 -18.49 4.28
CA TYR A 96 4.83 -18.51 3.45
C TYR A 96 5.15 -18.34 1.96
N PHE A 97 5.95 -17.34 1.59
CA PHE A 97 6.32 -17.08 0.19
C PHE A 97 7.25 -18.17 -0.37
N THR A 98 8.06 -18.81 0.47
CA THR A 98 8.84 -20.00 0.07
C THR A 98 7.91 -21.15 -0.33
N ALA A 99 6.93 -21.47 0.51
CA ALA A 99 5.93 -22.50 0.20
C ALA A 99 5.09 -22.13 -1.03
N LEU A 100 4.72 -20.84 -1.16
CA LEU A 100 3.94 -20.37 -2.30
C LEU A 100 4.72 -20.49 -3.61
N LYS A 101 6.01 -20.12 -3.66
CA LYS A 101 6.84 -20.34 -4.86
C LYS A 101 7.02 -21.81 -5.19
N ALA A 102 7.14 -22.69 -4.20
CA ALA A 102 7.22 -24.13 -4.43
C ALA A 102 5.97 -24.71 -5.12
N SER A 103 4.82 -24.03 -5.04
CA SER A 103 3.58 -24.42 -5.74
C SER A 103 3.54 -24.03 -7.22
N GLY A 104 4.54 -23.28 -7.72
CA GLY A 104 4.64 -22.90 -9.13
C GLY A 104 3.75 -21.73 -9.58
N VAL A 105 3.06 -21.05 -8.65
CA VAL A 105 2.25 -19.87 -8.97
C VAL A 105 3.13 -18.63 -9.18
N LYS A 106 2.69 -17.73 -10.06
CA LYS A 106 3.25 -16.39 -10.15
C LYS A 106 2.79 -15.55 -8.97
N ILE A 107 3.66 -14.67 -8.49
CA ILE A 107 3.42 -13.83 -7.33
C ILE A 107 3.64 -12.36 -7.72
N ALA A 108 2.65 -11.51 -7.45
CA ALA A 108 2.75 -10.08 -7.70
C ALA A 108 2.40 -9.25 -6.45
N CYS A 109 3.01 -8.07 -6.35
CA CYS A 109 2.57 -7.04 -5.41
C CYS A 109 1.90 -5.92 -6.20
N ALA A 110 0.76 -5.41 -5.75
CA ALA A 110 0.04 -4.33 -6.40
C ALA A 110 -0.50 -3.34 -5.35
N SER A 111 0.11 -2.16 -5.24
CA SER A 111 -0.23 -1.17 -4.21
C SER A 111 -0.47 0.24 -4.79
N ASN A 112 -1.29 1.03 -4.09
CA ASN A 112 -1.45 2.47 -4.35
C ASN A 112 -0.28 3.32 -3.82
N SER A 113 0.70 2.70 -3.18
CA SER A 113 1.95 3.33 -2.77
C SER A 113 2.86 3.65 -3.96
N VAL A 114 3.76 4.61 -3.79
CA VAL A 114 4.79 4.95 -4.79
C VAL A 114 5.81 3.81 -4.92
N ARG A 115 6.49 3.73 -6.07
CA ARG A 115 7.45 2.65 -6.38
C ARG A 115 8.48 2.45 -5.28
N ALA A 116 9.08 3.55 -4.81
CA ALA A 116 10.11 3.51 -3.78
C ALA A 116 9.62 2.88 -2.46
N THR A 117 8.37 3.13 -2.07
CA THR A 117 7.77 2.53 -0.87
C THR A 117 7.55 1.03 -1.06
N VAL A 118 7.01 0.61 -2.21
CA VAL A 118 6.80 -0.81 -2.53
C VAL A 118 8.12 -1.57 -2.46
N ASP A 119 9.11 -1.11 -3.19
CA ASP A 119 10.40 -1.80 -3.30
C ASP A 119 11.13 -1.86 -1.95
N THR A 120 11.11 -0.76 -1.18
CA THR A 120 11.77 -0.70 0.13
C THR A 120 11.08 -1.61 1.14
N ALA A 121 9.75 -1.64 1.15
CA ALA A 121 8.99 -2.48 2.07
C ALA A 121 9.22 -3.97 1.82
N LEU A 122 9.19 -4.40 0.55
CA LEU A 122 9.43 -5.80 0.21
C LEU A 122 10.86 -6.26 0.54
N ARG A 123 11.86 -5.39 0.33
CA ARG A 123 13.25 -5.66 0.73
C ARG A 123 13.41 -5.72 2.24
N ALA A 124 12.83 -4.76 2.97
CA ALA A 124 12.88 -4.73 4.44
C ALA A 124 12.25 -6.00 5.05
N LEU A 125 11.14 -6.45 4.49
CA LEU A 125 10.49 -7.72 4.87
C LEU A 125 11.26 -8.98 4.46
N GLY A 126 12.29 -8.86 3.61
CA GLY A 126 13.10 -9.98 3.10
C GLY A 126 12.39 -10.85 2.06
N ILE A 127 11.36 -10.32 1.39
CA ILE A 127 10.48 -11.08 0.49
C ILE A 127 10.46 -10.59 -0.96
N ASP A 128 11.19 -9.53 -1.29
CA ASP A 128 11.29 -8.97 -2.64
C ASP A 128 11.62 -10.04 -3.70
N LYS A 129 12.56 -10.94 -3.40
CA LYS A 129 13.00 -12.03 -4.29
C LYS A 129 11.91 -13.03 -4.69
N TYR A 130 10.77 -13.08 -3.99
CA TYR A 130 9.69 -14.02 -4.30
C TYR A 130 8.72 -13.48 -5.35
N PHE A 131 8.67 -12.15 -5.54
CA PHE A 131 7.74 -11.51 -6.47
C PHE A 131 8.28 -11.60 -7.90
N ASP A 132 7.44 -12.08 -8.82
CA ASP A 132 7.76 -12.12 -10.25
C ASP A 132 7.67 -10.72 -10.87
N PHE A 133 6.80 -9.85 -10.34
CA PHE A 133 6.71 -8.43 -10.69
C PHE A 133 5.95 -7.65 -9.62
N THR A 134 6.09 -6.32 -9.64
CA THR A 134 5.40 -5.41 -8.72
C THR A 134 4.80 -4.21 -9.48
N LEU A 135 3.60 -3.80 -9.07
CA LEU A 135 2.92 -2.60 -9.55
C LEU A 135 2.69 -1.63 -8.39
N SER A 136 2.88 -0.37 -8.70
CA SER A 136 2.73 0.81 -7.85
C SER A 136 1.71 1.76 -8.46
N ASN A 137 1.41 2.86 -7.77
CA ASN A 137 0.56 3.90 -8.34
C ASN A 137 1.16 4.61 -9.57
N GLU A 138 2.46 4.46 -9.82
CA GLU A 138 3.16 5.05 -10.97
C GLU A 138 2.97 4.19 -12.25
N ASP A 139 2.47 2.96 -12.12
CA ASP A 139 2.26 2.05 -13.26
C ASP A 139 0.83 2.09 -13.81
N VAL A 140 -0.04 2.91 -13.22
CA VAL A 140 -1.45 3.04 -13.58
C VAL A 140 -1.87 4.49 -13.71
N VAL A 141 -2.87 4.74 -14.55
CA VAL A 141 -3.49 6.06 -14.67
C VAL A 141 -4.52 6.26 -13.55
N HIS A 142 -5.30 5.22 -13.26
CA HIS A 142 -6.36 5.25 -12.27
C HIS A 142 -6.04 4.34 -11.06
N PRO A 143 -5.79 4.92 -9.87
CA PRO A 143 -5.55 4.13 -8.67
C PRO A 143 -6.83 3.43 -8.18
N LYS A 144 -6.68 2.47 -7.25
CA LYS A 144 -7.83 1.83 -6.57
C LYS A 144 -8.75 2.93 -5.99
N PRO A 145 -10.09 2.86 -6.15
CA PRO A 145 -10.90 1.67 -6.43
C PRO A 145 -11.04 1.26 -7.90
N ASN A 146 -10.39 1.97 -8.84
CA ASN A 146 -10.36 1.50 -10.22
C ASN A 146 -9.62 0.14 -10.31
N PRO A 147 -10.14 -0.86 -11.06
CA PRO A 147 -9.51 -2.17 -11.19
C PRO A 147 -8.23 -2.18 -12.03
N GLU A 148 -7.83 -1.06 -12.65
CA GLU A 148 -6.71 -0.97 -13.60
C GLU A 148 -5.45 -1.70 -13.11
N ILE A 149 -5.04 -1.50 -11.85
CA ILE A 149 -3.82 -2.11 -11.32
C ILE A 149 -3.89 -3.65 -11.32
N TYR A 150 -5.05 -4.23 -10.99
CA TYR A 150 -5.23 -5.68 -11.00
C TYR A 150 -5.43 -6.23 -12.40
N LEU A 151 -6.11 -5.49 -13.29
CA LEU A 151 -6.21 -5.85 -14.70
C LEU A 151 -4.83 -5.88 -15.36
N ARG A 152 -3.94 -4.93 -15.00
CA ARG A 152 -2.54 -4.96 -15.46
C ARG A 152 -1.78 -6.15 -14.92
N CYS A 153 -2.03 -6.58 -13.68
CA CYS A 153 -1.44 -7.84 -13.17
C CYS A 153 -1.82 -9.03 -14.05
N HIS A 154 -3.10 -9.14 -14.47
CA HIS A 154 -3.54 -10.20 -15.37
C HIS A 154 -2.82 -10.15 -16.72
N LEU A 155 -2.69 -8.95 -17.30
CA LEU A 155 -2.01 -8.74 -18.59
C LEU A 155 -0.53 -9.13 -18.52
N ILE A 156 0.19 -8.71 -17.48
CA ILE A 156 1.62 -9.04 -17.30
C ILE A 156 1.81 -10.54 -17.07
N ALA A 157 0.94 -11.15 -16.26
CA ALA A 157 1.02 -12.57 -15.97
C ALA A 157 0.54 -13.47 -17.12
N GLY A 158 -0.26 -12.93 -18.06
CA GLY A 158 -0.87 -13.69 -19.15
C GLY A 158 -1.95 -14.67 -18.66
N VAL A 159 -2.71 -14.31 -17.63
CA VAL A 159 -3.71 -15.19 -16.98
C VAL A 159 -5.11 -14.57 -17.02
N ARG A 160 -6.15 -15.40 -16.88
CA ARG A 160 -7.53 -14.92 -16.74
C ARG A 160 -7.83 -14.50 -15.28
N PRO A 161 -8.81 -13.60 -15.06
CA PRO A 161 -9.19 -13.18 -13.71
C PRO A 161 -9.57 -14.34 -12.78
N ASP A 162 -10.33 -15.33 -13.27
CA ASP A 162 -10.75 -16.52 -12.51
C ASP A 162 -9.61 -17.48 -12.13
N GLN A 163 -8.40 -17.23 -12.64
CA GLN A 163 -7.16 -17.93 -12.28
C GLN A 163 -6.28 -17.12 -11.31
N THR A 164 -6.78 -15.97 -10.83
CA THR A 164 -6.06 -15.03 -9.96
C THR A 164 -6.71 -14.95 -8.58
N LEU A 165 -5.89 -15.00 -7.53
CA LEU A 165 -6.29 -14.72 -6.15
C LEU A 165 -5.64 -13.41 -5.69
N ILE A 166 -6.44 -12.48 -5.17
CA ILE A 166 -5.99 -11.19 -4.66
C ILE A 166 -6.19 -11.15 -3.14
N TYR A 167 -5.13 -10.86 -2.40
CA TYR A 167 -5.18 -10.56 -0.96
C TYR A 167 -5.27 -9.05 -0.75
N GLU A 168 -6.30 -8.62 -0.03
CA GLU A 168 -6.63 -7.19 0.15
C GLU A 168 -7.40 -6.97 1.48
N ASP A 169 -7.20 -5.84 2.15
CA ASP A 169 -7.83 -5.46 3.42
C ASP A 169 -8.77 -4.23 3.35
N SER A 170 -8.50 -3.30 2.43
CA SER A 170 -9.10 -1.98 2.32
C SER A 170 -10.40 -1.98 1.51
N PRO A 171 -11.43 -1.17 1.88
CA PRO A 171 -12.67 -1.10 1.09
C PRO A 171 -12.46 -0.73 -0.39
N ILE A 172 -11.57 0.25 -0.65
CA ILE A 172 -11.28 0.69 -2.02
C ILE A 172 -10.54 -0.38 -2.82
N GLY A 173 -9.65 -1.15 -2.19
CA GLY A 173 -8.92 -2.17 -2.91
C GLY A 173 -9.71 -3.47 -3.06
N LEU A 174 -10.60 -3.81 -2.12
CA LEU A 174 -11.60 -4.86 -2.28
C LEU A 174 -12.56 -4.53 -3.44
N GLU A 175 -12.98 -3.27 -3.58
CA GLU A 175 -13.78 -2.82 -4.73
C GLU A 175 -13.03 -3.03 -6.05
N ALA A 176 -11.77 -2.56 -6.13
CA ALA A 176 -10.92 -2.76 -7.31
C ALA A 176 -10.68 -4.25 -7.62
N ALA A 177 -10.40 -5.06 -6.59
CA ALA A 177 -10.11 -6.48 -6.74
C ALA A 177 -11.34 -7.24 -7.25
N THR A 178 -12.52 -6.94 -6.68
CA THR A 178 -13.79 -7.53 -7.10
C THR A 178 -14.14 -7.11 -8.53
N ALA A 179 -13.99 -5.82 -8.85
CA ALA A 179 -14.24 -5.30 -10.20
C ALA A 179 -13.30 -5.88 -11.27
N SER A 180 -12.13 -6.41 -10.88
CA SER A 180 -11.22 -7.12 -11.79
C SER A 180 -11.73 -8.51 -12.21
N GLY A 181 -12.74 -9.06 -11.54
CA GLY A 181 -13.25 -10.42 -11.77
C GLY A 181 -12.40 -11.54 -11.15
N SER A 182 -11.45 -11.20 -10.28
CA SER A 182 -10.58 -12.16 -9.59
C SER A 182 -11.22 -12.75 -8.34
N TRP A 183 -10.68 -13.86 -7.85
CA TRP A 183 -10.96 -14.30 -6.49
C TRP A 183 -10.33 -13.33 -5.49
N VAL A 184 -11.07 -12.98 -4.43
CA VAL A 184 -10.60 -12.04 -3.41
C VAL A 184 -10.59 -12.71 -2.05
N ARG A 185 -9.45 -12.62 -1.35
CA ARG A 185 -9.30 -12.98 0.06
C ARG A 185 -9.15 -11.71 0.87
N VAL A 186 -10.16 -11.45 1.70
CA VAL A 186 -10.13 -10.34 2.66
C VAL A 186 -9.12 -10.64 3.76
N VAL A 187 -8.15 -9.75 3.96
CA VAL A 187 -7.17 -9.83 5.04
C VAL A 187 -7.63 -8.94 6.18
N LYS A 188 -7.76 -9.53 7.38
CA LYS A 188 -8.16 -8.80 8.60
C LYS A 188 -6.97 -8.46 9.50
N THR A 189 -5.86 -9.14 9.29
CA THR A 189 -4.64 -8.99 10.08
C THR A 189 -3.46 -9.18 9.14
N PRO A 190 -2.55 -8.20 9.05
CA PRO A 190 -1.37 -8.29 8.19
C PRO A 190 -0.59 -9.59 8.46
N GLN A 191 -0.01 -10.16 7.40
CA GLN A 191 0.80 -11.38 7.45
C GLN A 191 0.06 -12.65 7.90
N VAL A 192 -1.28 -12.65 7.89
CA VAL A 192 -2.11 -13.82 8.20
C VAL A 192 -2.93 -14.19 6.96
N PHE A 193 -2.55 -15.28 6.30
CA PHE A 193 -3.15 -15.72 5.03
C PHE A 193 -3.91 -17.05 5.09
N LEU A 194 -4.02 -17.64 6.29
CA LEU A 194 -4.77 -18.86 6.58
C LEU A 194 -6.24 -18.52 6.92
#